data_AF-A0AAU0VEY0-F1
#
_entry.id   AF-A0AAU0VEY0-F1
#
_cell.length_a   1.000
_cell.length_b   1.000
_cell.length_c   1.000
_cell.angle_alpha   90.00
_cell.angle_beta   90.00
_cell.angle_gamma   90.00
#
_symmetry.space_group_name_H-M   'P 1'
#
loop_
_entity.id
_entity.type
_entity.pdbx_description
1 polymer ?
#
loop_
_entity_poly.entity_id
_entity_poly.type
_entity_poly.pdbx_seq_one_letter_code
_entity_poly.pdbx_strand_id
1 'polypeptide(L)'
;MEQVATLATFGAVWAVLAVGHNLADHVIGQTDRQAADKGAPSATDVADGVSPRRGWGACLAHVAQYHLVMIALVALVWAVLPLELSCPGLVAGFAVSAVTHAFFDRRWPVRWLLEHCGSKGFAELKAGGMNGMYLTDQALHQTALLVSALLITAL
;
A
#
# COMPACT_ATOMS: atom_id res chain seq x y z
N MET A 1 31.07 6.98 -7.73
CA MET A 1 30.09 6.72 -8.80
C MET A 1 29.03 5.74 -8.32
N GLU A 2 29.42 4.61 -7.71
CA GLU A 2 28.52 3.60 -7.13
C GLU A 2 27.47 4.18 -6.15
N GLN A 3 27.87 4.99 -5.17
CA GLN A 3 26.92 5.63 -4.24
C GLN A 3 25.88 6.51 -4.92
N VAL A 4 26.26 7.23 -5.99
CA VAL A 4 25.33 8.08 -6.75
C VAL A 4 24.35 7.21 -7.54
N ALA A 5 24.82 6.11 -8.12
CA ALA A 5 23.96 5.14 -8.82
C ALA A 5 22.95 4.50 -7.85
N THR A 6 23.38 4.07 -6.65
CA THR A 6 22.48 3.52 -5.62
C THR A 6 21.40 4.52 -5.22
N LEU A 7 21.77 5.78 -4.93
CA LEU A 7 20.81 6.82 -4.56
C LEU A 7 19.84 7.15 -5.71
N ALA A 8 20.32 7.15 -6.96
CA ALA A 8 19.50 7.37 -8.13
C ALA A 8 18.51 6.20 -8.37
N THR A 9 18.96 4.94 -8.23
CA THR A 9 18.12 3.76 -8.31
C THR A 9 17.04 3.79 -7.24
N PHE A 10 17.41 4.07 -5.98
CA PHE A 10 16.46 4.21 -4.89
C PHE A 10 15.40 5.27 -5.18
N GLY A 11 15.82 6.47 -5.62
CA GLY A 11 14.89 7.55 -5.97
C GLY A 11 13.96 7.20 -7.12
N ALA A 12 14.48 6.57 -8.18
CA ALA A 12 13.69 6.12 -9.31
C ALA A 12 12.69 5.02 -8.94
N VAL A 13 13.12 4.04 -8.16
CA VAL A 13 12.25 2.96 -7.64
C VAL A 13 11.16 3.52 -6.74
N TRP A 14 11.50 4.39 -5.79
CA TRP A 14 10.50 5.03 -4.93
C TRP A 14 9.47 5.82 -5.74
N ALA A 15 9.91 6.59 -6.74
CA ALA A 15 9.02 7.38 -7.59
C ALA A 15 8.05 6.49 -8.39
N VAL A 16 8.53 5.41 -9.01
CA VAL A 16 7.64 4.50 -9.76
C VAL A 16 6.67 3.76 -8.85
N LEU A 17 7.11 3.34 -7.65
CA LEU A 17 6.23 2.72 -6.67
C LEU A 17 5.15 3.71 -6.17
N ALA A 18 5.53 4.97 -5.90
CA ALA A 18 4.60 5.99 -5.44
C ALA A 18 3.55 6.33 -6.51
N VAL A 19 3.95 6.46 -7.78
CA VAL A 19 3.01 6.65 -8.91
C VAL A 19 2.13 5.42 -9.08
N GLY A 20 2.72 4.24 -9.07
CA GLY A 20 2.00 2.99 -9.26
C GLY A 20 0.94 2.74 -8.19
N HIS A 21 1.25 3.09 -6.94
CA HIS A 21 0.28 3.03 -5.86
C HIS A 21 -0.94 3.90 -6.12
N ASN A 22 -0.73 5.16 -6.51
CA ASN A 22 -1.83 6.07 -6.76
C ASN A 22 -2.70 5.57 -7.93
N LEU A 23 -2.07 5.07 -9.00
CA LEU A 23 -2.78 4.52 -10.15
C LEU A 23 -3.55 3.24 -9.80
N ALA A 24 -2.95 2.38 -8.98
CA ALA A 24 -3.52 1.11 -8.56
C ALA A 24 -4.72 1.33 -7.63
N ASP A 25 -4.58 2.10 -6.56
CA ASP A 25 -5.66 2.26 -5.57
C ASP A 25 -6.81 3.13 -6.06
N HIS A 26 -6.54 4.11 -6.93
CA HIS A 26 -7.53 5.15 -7.25
C HIS A 26 -8.10 5.11 -8.67
N VAL A 27 -7.51 4.32 -9.58
CA VAL A 27 -7.88 4.38 -11.00
C VAL A 27 -8.17 3.01 -11.59
N ILE A 28 -7.19 2.10 -11.63
CA ILE A 28 -7.31 0.85 -12.42
C ILE A 28 -7.02 -0.45 -11.65
N GLY A 29 -6.42 -0.38 -10.47
CA GLY A 29 -6.07 -1.56 -9.66
C GLY A 29 -7.13 -1.94 -8.62
N GLN A 30 -8.15 -1.08 -8.41
CA GLN A 30 -9.18 -1.27 -7.41
C GLN A 30 -10.57 -0.97 -7.95
N THR A 31 -11.54 -1.82 -7.59
CA THR A 31 -12.96 -1.62 -7.87
C THR A 31 -13.71 -1.10 -6.64
N ASP A 32 -14.86 -0.45 -6.86
CA ASP A 32 -15.74 0.02 -5.78
C ASP A 32 -16.14 -1.10 -4.80
N ARG A 33 -16.42 -2.30 -5.32
CA ARG A 33 -16.73 -3.48 -4.51
C ARG A 33 -15.57 -3.83 -3.58
N GLN A 34 -14.34 -3.83 -4.10
CA GLN A 34 -13.16 -4.10 -3.27
C GLN A 34 -12.96 -3.00 -2.23
N ALA A 35 -13.13 -1.74 -2.61
CA ALA A 35 -13.04 -0.62 -1.68
C ALA A 35 -14.07 -0.70 -0.55
N ALA A 36 -15.29 -1.11 -0.85
CA ALA A 36 -16.35 -1.27 0.13
C ALA A 36 -16.07 -2.46 1.06
N ASP A 37 -15.65 -3.60 0.50
CA ASP A 37 -15.65 -4.89 1.20
C ASP A 37 -14.30 -5.31 1.79
N LYS A 38 -13.17 -4.64 1.46
CA LYS A 38 -11.83 -5.06 1.92
C LYS A 38 -11.56 -4.82 3.40
N GLY A 39 -12.33 -3.95 4.07
CA GLY A 39 -12.15 -3.65 5.49
C GLY A 39 -12.41 -4.85 6.40
N ALA A 40 -11.83 -4.84 7.61
CA ALA A 40 -12.22 -5.80 8.64
C ALA A 40 -13.62 -5.47 9.20
N PRO A 41 -14.41 -6.48 9.60
CA PRO A 41 -15.62 -6.24 10.38
C PRO A 41 -15.28 -5.53 11.69
N SER A 42 -16.18 -4.70 12.17
CA SER A 42 -16.06 -4.04 13.48
C SER A 42 -16.20 -5.07 14.62
N ALA A 43 -15.81 -4.67 15.84
CA ALA A 43 -16.01 -5.52 17.02
C ALA A 43 -17.49 -5.85 17.24
N THR A 44 -18.39 -4.90 16.96
CA THR A 44 -19.84 -5.10 17.02
C THR A 44 -20.30 -6.12 15.97
N ASP A 45 -19.84 -5.99 14.71
CA ASP A 45 -20.19 -6.97 13.67
C ASP A 45 -19.79 -8.40 14.08
N VAL A 46 -18.60 -8.56 14.66
CA VAL A 46 -18.11 -9.87 15.12
C VAL A 46 -18.95 -10.39 16.30
N ALA A 47 -19.34 -9.52 17.23
CA ALA A 47 -20.24 -9.88 18.34
C ALA A 47 -21.62 -10.32 17.83
N ASP A 48 -22.08 -9.75 16.72
CA ASP A 48 -23.33 -10.11 16.02
C ASP A 48 -23.20 -11.34 15.11
N GLY A 49 -22.06 -12.05 15.17
CA GLY A 49 -21.84 -13.31 14.48
C GLY A 49 -21.19 -13.19 13.09
N VAL A 50 -20.77 -12.00 12.67
CA VAL A 50 -20.01 -11.83 11.42
C VAL A 50 -18.62 -12.47 11.58
N SER A 51 -18.24 -13.32 10.62
CA SER A 51 -16.92 -13.93 10.63
C SER A 51 -15.81 -12.87 10.67
N PRO A 52 -14.81 -12.98 11.56
CA PRO A 52 -13.62 -12.12 11.56
C PRO A 52 -12.84 -12.17 10.23
N ARG A 53 -13.07 -13.22 9.43
CA ARG A 53 -12.43 -13.38 8.11
C ARG A 53 -13.16 -12.63 6.99
N ARG A 54 -14.30 -12.00 7.26
CA ARG A 54 -15.05 -11.23 6.25
C ARG A 54 -14.15 -10.15 5.64
N GLY A 55 -14.26 -9.97 4.32
CA GLY A 55 -13.52 -8.97 3.57
C GLY A 55 -12.10 -9.37 3.14
N TRP A 56 -11.54 -10.51 3.61
CA TRP A 56 -10.23 -10.95 3.13
C TRP A 56 -10.21 -11.28 1.63
N GLY A 57 -11.28 -11.87 1.10
CA GLY A 57 -11.37 -12.13 -0.34
C GLY A 57 -11.26 -10.86 -1.18
N ALA A 58 -11.98 -9.79 -0.78
CA ALA A 58 -11.91 -8.49 -1.43
C ALA A 58 -10.52 -7.84 -1.27
N CYS A 59 -9.93 -7.92 -0.07
CA CYS A 59 -8.59 -7.40 0.21
C CYS A 59 -7.51 -8.11 -0.61
N LEU A 60 -7.49 -9.44 -0.64
CA LEU A 60 -6.49 -10.19 -1.40
C LEU A 60 -6.65 -10.02 -2.90
N ALA A 61 -7.89 -9.92 -3.40
CA ALA A 61 -8.14 -9.59 -4.80
C ALA A 61 -7.62 -8.19 -5.15
N HIS A 62 -7.84 -7.21 -4.27
CA HIS A 62 -7.30 -5.86 -4.41
C HIS A 62 -5.78 -5.88 -4.45
N VAL A 63 -5.14 -6.49 -3.44
CA VAL A 63 -3.67 -6.58 -3.36
C VAL A 63 -3.09 -7.26 -4.60
N ALA A 64 -3.73 -8.31 -5.12
CA ALA A 64 -3.29 -8.96 -6.35
C ALA A 64 -3.33 -8.00 -7.56
N GLN A 65 -4.46 -7.32 -7.78
CA GLN A 65 -4.60 -6.36 -8.90
C GLN A 65 -3.68 -5.15 -8.75
N TYR A 66 -3.55 -4.64 -7.52
CA TYR A 66 -2.59 -3.60 -7.17
C TYR A 66 -1.17 -4.00 -7.58
N HIS A 67 -0.73 -5.22 -7.22
CA HIS A 67 0.63 -5.66 -7.55
C HIS A 67 0.82 -5.90 -9.06
N LEU A 68 -0.22 -6.27 -9.80
CA LEU A 68 -0.12 -6.33 -11.27
C LEU A 68 0.17 -4.96 -11.88
N VAL A 69 -0.48 -3.90 -11.40
CA VAL A 69 -0.20 -2.52 -11.84
C VAL A 69 1.22 -2.10 -11.44
N MET A 70 1.62 -2.39 -10.21
CA MET A 70 2.95 -2.04 -9.70
C MET A 70 4.07 -2.73 -10.48
N ILE A 71 3.93 -4.04 -10.73
CA ILE A 71 4.90 -4.83 -11.51
C ILE A 71 4.96 -4.30 -12.94
N ALA A 72 3.82 -3.97 -13.56
CA ALA A 72 3.80 -3.43 -14.92
C ALA A 72 4.56 -2.09 -15.03
N LEU A 73 4.40 -1.20 -14.05
CA LEU A 73 5.09 0.09 -14.06
C LEU A 73 6.58 -0.03 -13.74
N VAL A 74 6.96 -0.88 -12.78
CA VAL A 74 8.38 -1.18 -12.52
C VAL A 74 9.03 -1.79 -13.76
N ALA A 75 8.36 -2.74 -14.43
CA ALA A 75 8.85 -3.34 -15.66
C ALA A 75 9.00 -2.31 -16.79
N LEU A 76 8.03 -1.38 -16.94
CA LEU A 76 8.11 -0.29 -17.92
C LEU A 76 9.34 0.60 -17.67
N VAL A 77 9.56 1.04 -16.43
CA VAL A 77 10.70 1.89 -16.07
C VAL A 77 12.01 1.13 -16.23
N TRP A 78 12.06 -0.13 -15.81
CA TRP A 78 13.25 -0.98 -15.92
C TRP A 78 13.63 -1.27 -17.38
N ALA A 79 12.65 -1.32 -18.29
CA ALA A 79 12.91 -1.51 -19.71
C ALA A 79 13.57 -0.29 -20.40
N VAL A 80 13.44 0.91 -19.81
CA VAL A 80 13.92 2.17 -20.44
C VAL A 80 15.04 2.85 -19.67
N LEU A 81 15.18 2.60 -18.37
CA LEU A 81 16.22 3.16 -17.52
C LEU A 81 17.26 2.10 -17.13
N PRO A 82 18.54 2.47 -16.99
CA PRO A 82 19.61 1.55 -16.57
C PRO A 82 19.56 1.29 -15.06
N LEU A 83 18.46 0.74 -14.56
CA LEU A 83 18.31 0.37 -13.16
C LEU A 83 18.93 -1.00 -12.90
N GLU A 84 19.89 -1.03 -11.99
CA GLU A 84 20.49 -2.27 -11.48
C GLU A 84 19.55 -2.89 -10.45
N LEU A 85 18.55 -3.65 -10.92
CA LEU A 85 17.59 -4.34 -10.07
C LEU A 85 17.88 -5.84 -10.04
N SER A 86 17.83 -6.42 -8.84
CA SER A 86 17.99 -7.86 -8.65
C SER A 86 16.63 -8.54 -8.43
N CYS A 87 16.52 -9.82 -8.79
CA CYS A 87 15.31 -10.60 -8.45
C CYS A 87 15.07 -10.71 -6.93
N PRO A 88 16.09 -10.98 -6.09
CA PRO A 88 15.91 -10.99 -4.63
C PRO A 88 15.37 -9.67 -4.07
N GLY A 89 15.90 -8.53 -4.50
CA GLY A 89 15.43 -7.21 -4.08
C GLY A 89 13.99 -6.94 -4.50
N LEU A 90 13.63 -7.26 -5.74
CA LEU A 90 12.24 -7.17 -6.22
C LEU A 90 11.28 -8.02 -5.38
N VAL A 91 11.62 -9.28 -5.14
CA VAL A 91 10.80 -10.19 -4.32
C VAL A 91 10.66 -9.68 -2.90
N ALA A 92 11.75 -9.24 -2.27
CA ALA A 92 11.73 -8.72 -0.91
C ALA A 92 10.87 -7.45 -0.79
N GLY A 93 11.05 -6.50 -1.71
CA GLY A 93 10.29 -5.25 -1.70
C GLY A 93 8.79 -5.45 -1.95
N PHE A 94 8.43 -6.29 -2.93
CA PHE A 94 7.02 -6.60 -3.20
C PHE A 94 6.38 -7.45 -2.10
N ALA A 95 7.13 -8.33 -1.44
CA ALA A 95 6.60 -9.07 -0.28
C ALA A 95 6.26 -8.12 0.86
N VAL A 96 7.13 -7.15 1.18
CA VAL A 96 6.85 -6.12 2.19
C VAL A 96 5.63 -5.28 1.78
N SER A 97 5.56 -4.85 0.52
CA SER A 97 4.42 -4.10 0.00
C SER A 97 3.12 -4.92 0.16
N ALA A 98 3.08 -6.16 -0.29
CA ALA A 98 1.87 -6.99 -0.23
C ALA A 98 1.38 -7.23 1.19
N VAL A 99 2.27 -7.56 2.12
CA VAL A 99 1.92 -7.83 3.52
C VAL A 99 1.40 -6.57 4.20
N THR A 100 2.11 -5.45 4.05
CA THR A 100 1.71 -4.18 4.68
C THR A 100 0.44 -3.63 4.06
N HIS A 101 0.27 -3.72 2.74
CA HIS A 101 -0.94 -3.29 2.04
C HIS A 101 -2.16 -4.05 2.52
N ALA A 102 -2.08 -5.39 2.55
CA ALA A 102 -3.17 -6.23 3.02
C ALA A 102 -3.52 -5.97 4.50
N PHE A 103 -2.51 -5.61 5.32
CA PHE A 103 -2.68 -5.29 6.74
C PHE A 103 -3.35 -3.93 6.95
N PHE A 104 -2.87 -2.86 6.30
CA PHE A 104 -3.45 -1.52 6.44
C PHE A 104 -4.85 -1.42 5.85
N ASP A 105 -5.12 -2.13 4.73
CA ASP A 105 -6.46 -2.22 4.14
C ASP A 105 -7.51 -2.85 5.05
N ARG A 106 -7.10 -3.50 6.14
CA ARG A 106 -8.02 -3.95 7.19
C ARG A 106 -8.61 -2.79 7.99
N ARG A 107 -8.10 -1.56 7.82
CA ARG A 107 -8.51 -0.27 8.41
C ARG A 107 -8.38 -0.14 9.92
N TRP A 108 -8.53 -1.23 10.66
CA TRP A 108 -8.37 -1.21 12.11
C TRP A 108 -6.95 -0.80 12.56
N PRO A 109 -5.84 -1.15 11.87
CA PRO A 109 -4.52 -0.71 12.32
C PRO A 109 -4.34 0.80 12.16
N VAL A 110 -4.85 1.36 11.06
CA VAL A 110 -4.84 2.80 10.77
C VAL A 110 -5.60 3.57 11.85
N ARG A 111 -6.81 3.10 12.17
CA ARG A 111 -7.64 3.67 13.23
C ARG A 111 -6.95 3.59 14.58
N TRP A 112 -6.42 2.41 14.92
CA TRP A 112 -5.69 2.19 16.15
C TRP A 112 -4.53 3.18 16.29
N LEU A 113 -3.73 3.37 15.24
CA LEU A 113 -2.62 4.31 15.24
C LEU A 113 -3.09 5.74 15.48
N LEU A 114 -4.13 6.20 14.78
CA LEU A 114 -4.68 7.53 15.00
C LEU A 114 -5.21 7.72 16.42
N GLU A 115 -5.89 6.72 16.98
CA GLU A 115 -6.44 6.80 18.33
C GLU A 115 -5.35 6.82 19.41
N HIS A 116 -4.23 6.12 19.20
CA HIS A 116 -3.09 6.03 20.13
C HIS A 116 -2.07 7.15 19.96
N CYS A 117 -2.03 7.80 18.80
CA CYS A 117 -1.24 9.02 18.54
C CYS A 117 -2.03 10.31 18.84
N GLY A 118 -3.16 10.23 19.56
CA GLY A 118 -3.92 11.41 20.00
C GLY A 118 -4.76 12.09 18.91
N SER A 119 -4.98 11.42 17.76
CA SER A 119 -5.65 11.97 16.58
C SER A 119 -7.05 11.38 16.36
N LYS A 120 -7.79 11.09 17.44
CA LYS A 120 -9.16 10.52 17.39
C LYS A 120 -10.12 11.32 16.51
N GLY A 121 -10.08 12.65 16.62
CA GLY A 121 -10.92 13.52 15.79
C GLY A 121 -10.61 13.41 14.30
N PHE A 122 -9.34 13.21 13.94
CA PHE A 122 -8.93 12.98 12.56
C PHE A 122 -9.41 11.62 12.04
N ALA A 123 -9.42 10.58 12.87
CA ALA A 123 -9.98 9.26 12.52
C ALA A 123 -11.48 9.30 12.16
N GLU A 124 -12.23 10.27 12.69
CA GLU A 124 -13.65 10.46 12.36
C GLU A 124 -13.91 11.46 11.23
N LEU A 125 -12.89 12.20 10.78
CA LEU A 125 -13.06 13.25 9.80
C LEU A 125 -13.46 12.68 8.42
N LYS A 126 -14.62 13.12 7.92
CA LYS A 126 -15.15 12.82 6.58
C LYS A 126 -15.86 14.04 5.95
N ALA A 127 -15.36 15.24 6.21
CA ALA A 127 -16.00 16.51 5.82
C ALA A 127 -15.02 17.42 5.08
N GLY A 128 -15.55 18.40 4.32
CA GLY A 128 -14.74 19.40 3.62
C GLY A 128 -13.84 18.83 2.52
N GLY A 129 -14.23 17.70 1.91
CA GLY A 129 -13.40 16.98 0.93
C GLY A 129 -12.24 16.19 1.54
N MET A 130 -12.17 16.11 2.87
CA MET A 130 -11.12 15.39 3.60
C MET A 130 -11.66 14.13 4.26
N ASN A 131 -10.88 13.06 4.20
CA ASN A 131 -11.13 11.82 4.93
C ASN A 131 -9.85 11.41 5.68
N GLY A 132 -9.85 11.52 7.01
CA GLY A 132 -8.64 11.34 7.79
C GLY A 132 -8.15 9.89 7.80
N MET A 133 -9.06 8.91 7.91
CA MET A 133 -8.71 7.49 7.77
C MET A 133 -8.05 7.20 6.42
N TYR A 134 -8.60 7.73 5.34
CA TYR A 134 -8.04 7.58 4.00
C TYR A 134 -6.66 8.24 3.87
N LEU A 135 -6.50 9.48 4.32
CA LEU A 135 -5.21 10.17 4.23
C LEU A 135 -4.11 9.47 5.04
N THR A 136 -4.44 8.98 6.24
CA THR A 136 -3.49 8.21 7.04
C THR A 136 -3.17 6.87 6.40
N ASP A 137 -4.17 6.20 5.82
CA ASP A 137 -3.97 4.97 5.06
C ASP A 137 -2.99 5.18 3.89
N GLN A 138 -3.20 6.22 3.07
CA GLN A 138 -2.26 6.57 2.00
C GLN A 138 -0.84 6.85 2.54
N ALA A 139 -0.71 7.58 3.65
CA ALA A 139 0.59 7.90 4.22
C ALA A 139 1.34 6.66 4.73
N LEU A 140 0.63 5.72 5.35
CA LEU A 140 1.21 4.46 5.83
C LEU A 140 1.66 3.57 4.68
N HIS A 141 0.88 3.49 3.60
CA HIS A 141 1.31 2.75 2.42
C HIS A 141 2.51 3.40 1.72
N GLN A 142 2.57 4.73 1.61
CA GLN A 142 3.77 5.43 1.10
C GLN A 142 5.01 5.15 1.98
N THR A 143 4.82 5.04 3.29
CA THR A 143 5.89 4.66 4.24
C THR A 143 6.33 3.21 4.01
N ALA A 144 5.41 2.29 3.74
CA ALA A 144 5.76 0.92 3.37
C ALA A 144 6.51 0.86 2.03
N LEU A 145 6.11 1.66 1.04
CA LEU A 145 6.79 1.75 -0.25
C LEU A 145 8.20 2.33 -0.14
N LEU A 146 8.45 3.23 0.81
CA LEU A 146 9.81 3.64 1.15
C LEU A 146 10.67 2.44 1.55
N VAL A 147 10.16 1.59 2.44
CA VAL A 147 10.86 0.35 2.86
C VAL A 147 11.02 -0.61 1.69
N SER A 148 9.99 -0.79 0.86
CA SER A 148 10.10 -1.61 -0.35
C SER A 148 11.18 -1.10 -1.31
N ALA A 149 11.26 0.21 -1.54
CA ALA A 149 12.30 0.81 -2.38
C ALA A 149 13.72 0.60 -1.81
N LEU A 150 13.88 0.70 -0.49
CA LEU A 150 15.14 0.38 0.19
C LEU A 150 15.55 -1.09 -0.06
N LEU A 151 14.62 -2.04 0.10
CA LEU A 151 14.90 -3.47 -0.10
C LEU A 151 15.21 -3.80 -1.56
N ILE A 152 14.47 -3.21 -2.51
CA ILE A 152 14.71 -3.40 -3.94
C ILE A 152 16.10 -2.91 -4.34
N THR A 153 16.56 -1.83 -3.72
CA THR A 153 17.84 -1.20 -4.06
C THR A 153 19.03 -1.85 -3.35
N ALA A 154 18.81 -2.40 -2.15
CA ALA A 154 19.89 -2.89 -1.28
C ALA A 154 20.20 -4.39 -1.42
N LEU A 155 19.32 -5.17 -2.06
CA LEU A 155 19.40 -6.64 -2.15
C LEU A 155 19.55 -7.15 -3.57
#